data_AF-A0ABD1PD89-F1
#
_entry.id   AF-A0ABD1PD89-F1
#
_cell.length_a   1.000
_cell.length_b   1.000
_cell.length_c   1.000
_cell.angle_alpha   90.00
_cell.angle_beta   90.00
_cell.angle_gamma   90.00
#
_symmetry.space_group_name_H-M   'P 1'
#
loop_
_entity.id
_entity.type
_entity.pdbx_description
1 polymer ?
#
loop_
_entity_poly.entity_id
_entity_poly.type
_entity_poly.pdbx_seq_one_letter_code
_entity_poly.pdbx_strand_id
1 'polypeptide(L)'
;MKANPFTANSRPFSSPIFLLSTPNSTPKHGNGETIKASSSSSPSEQHNENKMKIEIRVCTNRTCRKQGSLDIFQVLTGIAPPYVSVVSCGCLGRCGAGPNVVVLPEGVLLGHCGTPIKAANMMSFVCGTDCSEVESSPENCLKALALRKRAEDDMSHGNFSLAYNLLSQAIDLNPFGGIHILYKDRSAARLATGDTTGALEDATKALTLAPNYHEAYICHADALMDMDQFEAAEESYSVALELEPSIRRSKSFKARIAKLREKASPANLG
;
A
#
# COMPACT_ATOMS: atom_id res chain seq x y z
N MET A 1 -37.04 0.30 49.11
CA MET A 1 -38.02 -0.11 48.07
C MET A 1 -37.28 -0.04 46.74
N LYS A 2 -36.82 -1.18 46.19
CA LYS A 2 -37.49 -2.03 45.16
C LYS A 2 -37.82 -1.22 43.90
N ALA A 3 -37.50 -1.58 42.65
CA ALA A 3 -36.94 -2.80 42.06
C ALA A 3 -36.48 -2.50 40.61
N ASN A 4 -35.67 -3.41 40.07
CA ASN A 4 -35.42 -3.65 38.64
C ASN A 4 -36.71 -4.12 37.94
N PRO A 5 -36.86 -3.97 36.61
CA PRO A 5 -37.18 -5.17 35.83
C PRO A 5 -36.54 -5.26 34.43
N PHE A 6 -35.91 -6.41 34.22
CA PHE A 6 -35.79 -7.12 32.95
C PHE A 6 -37.16 -7.45 32.35
N THR A 7 -37.30 -7.35 31.02
CA THR A 7 -38.18 -8.22 30.20
C THR A 7 -37.50 -8.45 28.84
N ALA A 8 -36.69 -9.51 28.73
CA ALA A 8 -36.94 -10.69 27.90
C ALA A 8 -38.15 -10.63 26.96
N ASN A 9 -37.92 -10.78 25.65
CA ASN A 9 -38.84 -11.54 24.81
C ASN A 9 -38.08 -12.38 23.76
N SER A 10 -38.31 -13.68 23.87
CA SER A 10 -37.79 -14.82 23.13
C SER A 10 -38.75 -15.24 22.02
N ARG A 11 -38.26 -15.87 20.92
CA ARG A 11 -38.80 -17.08 20.21
C ARG A 11 -38.22 -17.23 18.77
N PRO A 12 -38.29 -18.41 18.12
CA PRO A 12 -37.14 -19.34 18.08
C PRO A 12 -36.70 -19.76 16.66
N PHE A 13 -35.50 -20.32 16.59
CA PHE A 13 -34.99 -21.09 15.45
C PHE A 13 -35.84 -22.34 15.20
N SER A 14 -36.16 -22.61 13.93
CA SER A 14 -36.68 -23.90 13.45
C SER A 14 -35.72 -24.48 12.43
N SER A 15 -35.14 -25.62 12.76
CA SER A 15 -34.41 -26.52 11.86
C SER A 15 -35.34 -27.69 11.49
N PRO A 16 -35.23 -28.26 10.28
CA PRO A 16 -35.69 -29.62 10.05
C PRO A 16 -34.54 -30.63 10.11
N ILE A 17 -34.77 -31.66 10.93
CA ILE A 17 -34.05 -32.94 11.01
C ILE A 17 -34.51 -33.84 9.85
N PHE A 18 -33.59 -34.56 9.21
CA PHE A 18 -33.89 -35.86 8.60
C PHE A 18 -32.80 -36.87 8.95
N LEU A 19 -33.24 -38.02 9.46
CA LEU A 19 -32.45 -39.12 9.99
C LEU A 19 -32.16 -40.19 8.91
N LEU A 20 -30.92 -40.69 8.98
CA LEU A 20 -30.45 -42.08 8.88
C LEU A 20 -30.80 -42.95 7.65
N SER A 21 -29.74 -43.54 7.08
CA SER A 21 -29.56 -45.00 6.99
C SER A 21 -28.09 -45.34 6.67
N THR A 22 -27.49 -46.23 7.47
CA THR A 22 -26.28 -47.02 7.14
C THR A 22 -26.72 -48.42 6.68
N PRO A 23 -25.85 -49.18 5.98
CA PRO A 23 -25.05 -50.15 6.73
C PRO A 23 -23.62 -50.42 6.21
N ASN A 24 -22.79 -50.69 7.22
CA ASN A 24 -21.57 -51.49 7.34
C ASN A 24 -21.15 -52.47 6.22
N SER A 25 -19.87 -52.46 5.84
CA SER A 25 -19.04 -53.68 5.64
C SER A 25 -17.55 -53.36 5.40
N THR A 26 -16.68 -53.93 6.24
CA THR A 26 -15.24 -54.20 5.97
C THR A 26 -15.11 -55.71 5.64
N PRO A 27 -14.04 -56.26 4.98
CA PRO A 27 -12.68 -56.31 5.55
C PRO A 27 -11.44 -56.47 4.62
N LYS A 28 -10.26 -56.15 5.20
CA LYS A 28 -8.94 -56.85 5.18
C LYS A 28 -7.93 -56.77 4.01
N HIS A 29 -6.72 -56.32 4.43
CA HIS A 29 -5.34 -56.80 4.20
C HIS A 29 -4.73 -56.92 2.79
N GLY A 30 -3.51 -56.36 2.65
CA GLY A 30 -2.54 -56.79 1.65
C GLY A 30 -1.35 -55.87 1.43
N ASN A 31 -0.33 -56.02 2.28
CA ASN A 31 1.13 -55.88 2.10
C ASN A 31 1.76 -54.77 1.23
N GLY A 32 2.88 -54.25 1.76
CA GLY A 32 3.65 -53.16 1.20
C GLY A 32 4.51 -53.52 0.00
N GLU A 33 4.97 -52.46 -0.66
CA GLU A 33 6.20 -52.44 -1.42
C GLU A 33 6.79 -51.03 -1.35
N THR A 34 8.07 -50.99 -1.01
CA THR A 34 8.93 -49.81 -0.95
C THR A 34 9.24 -49.36 -2.38
N ILE A 35 9.47 -48.06 -2.63
CA ILE A 35 10.62 -47.52 -3.40
C ILE A 35 10.48 -46.02 -3.73
N LYS A 36 11.61 -45.33 -3.50
CA LYS A 36 12.15 -44.07 -4.04
C LYS A 36 11.66 -42.71 -3.53
N ALA A 37 12.64 -42.05 -2.89
CA ALA A 37 12.80 -40.62 -2.75
C ALA A 37 12.90 -39.89 -4.10
N SER A 38 12.32 -38.69 -4.16
CA SER A 38 12.82 -37.60 -4.99
C SER A 38 12.17 -36.27 -4.56
N SER A 39 13.04 -35.40 -4.04
CA SER A 39 13.10 -33.95 -4.27
C SER A 39 11.82 -33.10 -4.13
N SER A 40 11.83 -32.32 -3.05
CA SER A 40 11.68 -30.86 -3.06
C SER A 40 11.28 -30.19 -4.38
N SER A 41 10.06 -29.65 -4.42
CA SER A 41 9.81 -28.35 -5.02
C SER A 41 8.52 -27.80 -4.42
N SER A 42 8.69 -26.82 -3.52
CA SER A 42 7.66 -25.92 -3.05
C SER A 42 6.90 -25.33 -4.26
N PRO A 43 5.57 -25.15 -4.21
CA PRO A 43 4.86 -24.41 -5.24
C PRO A 43 5.26 -22.94 -5.09
N SER A 44 6.13 -22.49 -5.99
CA SER A 44 6.48 -21.09 -6.18
C SER A 44 5.23 -20.26 -6.44
N GLU A 45 5.04 -19.23 -5.62
CA GLU A 45 4.09 -18.15 -5.81
C GLU A 45 4.30 -17.48 -7.17
N GLN A 46 3.54 -17.90 -8.17
CA GLN A 46 3.37 -17.18 -9.43
C GLN A 46 2.01 -16.50 -9.41
N HIS A 47 1.90 -15.39 -8.68
CA HIS A 47 0.70 -14.54 -8.72
C HIS A 47 0.87 -13.40 -9.73
N ASN A 48 0.55 -13.74 -10.99
CA ASN A 48 -0.27 -12.97 -11.93
C ASN A 48 0.18 -11.53 -12.31
N GLU A 49 1.13 -11.42 -13.26
CA GLU A 49 1.63 -10.17 -13.88
C GLU A 49 0.65 -9.45 -14.83
N ASN A 50 -0.65 -9.75 -14.80
CA ASN A 50 -1.60 -9.18 -15.78
C ASN A 50 -2.79 -8.43 -15.15
N LYS A 51 -2.58 -7.73 -14.03
CA LYS A 51 -3.56 -6.77 -13.53
C LYS A 51 -3.52 -5.52 -14.40
N MET A 52 -4.56 -5.30 -15.21
CA MET A 52 -4.72 -4.11 -16.05
C MET A 52 -4.46 -2.85 -15.22
N LYS A 53 -3.55 -1.98 -15.72
CA LYS A 53 -3.25 -0.70 -15.07
C LYS A 53 -4.47 0.20 -15.15
N ILE A 54 -4.98 0.64 -13.99
CA ILE A 54 -6.15 1.50 -13.91
C ILE A 54 -5.69 2.96 -13.90
N GLU A 55 -6.34 3.82 -14.67
CA GLU A 55 -6.09 5.26 -14.65
C GLU A 55 -7.33 6.02 -14.19
N ILE A 56 -7.18 6.78 -13.09
CA ILE A 56 -8.20 7.66 -12.55
C ILE A 56 -7.83 9.09 -12.91
N ARG A 57 -8.66 9.76 -13.72
CA ARG A 57 -8.47 11.18 -14.04
C ARG A 57 -9.40 12.06 -13.24
N VAL A 58 -8.84 13.02 -12.51
CA VAL A 58 -9.59 13.98 -11.70
C VAL A 58 -9.67 15.32 -12.43
N CYS A 59 -10.89 15.79 -12.70
CA CYS A 59 -11.10 17.10 -13.30
C CYS A 59 -10.64 18.20 -12.35
N THR A 60 -9.59 18.92 -12.73
CA THR A 60 -9.06 20.06 -11.98
C THR A 60 -9.30 21.39 -12.69
N ASN A 61 -10.36 21.50 -13.51
CA ASN A 61 -10.73 22.78 -14.13
C ASN A 61 -11.31 23.77 -13.08
N ARG A 62 -11.35 25.07 -13.40
CA ARG A 62 -11.73 26.19 -12.49
C ARG A 62 -12.97 25.90 -11.64
N THR A 63 -14.04 25.38 -12.24
CA THR A 63 -15.30 25.08 -11.52
C THR A 63 -15.16 23.91 -10.54
N CYS A 64 -14.41 22.87 -10.90
CA CYS A 64 -14.15 21.73 -10.01
C CYS A 64 -13.17 22.09 -8.89
N ARG A 65 -12.17 22.95 -9.16
CA ARG A 65 -11.25 23.45 -8.11
C ARG A 65 -11.99 24.18 -7.00
N LYS A 66 -12.96 25.04 -7.35
CA LYS A 66 -13.82 25.72 -6.37
C LYS A 66 -14.65 24.77 -5.51
N GLN A 67 -14.76 23.50 -5.91
CA GLN A 67 -15.51 22.45 -5.22
C GLN A 67 -14.58 21.41 -4.58
N GLY A 68 -13.31 21.75 -4.35
CA GLY A 68 -12.37 20.87 -3.63
C GLY A 68 -11.71 19.78 -4.49
N SER A 69 -11.71 19.89 -5.83
CA SER A 69 -11.15 18.83 -6.68
C SER A 69 -9.65 18.56 -6.44
N LEU A 70 -8.89 19.54 -5.95
CA LEU A 70 -7.48 19.36 -5.60
C LEU A 70 -7.31 18.46 -4.38
N ASP A 71 -8.15 18.66 -3.35
CA ASP A 71 -8.16 17.82 -2.16
C ASP A 71 -8.52 16.39 -2.52
N ILE A 72 -9.49 16.22 -3.43
CA ILE A 72 -9.91 14.91 -3.93
C ILE A 72 -8.80 14.24 -4.75
N PHE A 73 -8.11 14.99 -5.59
CA PHE A 73 -6.94 14.50 -6.30
C PHE A 73 -5.86 14.01 -5.31
N GLN A 74 -5.55 14.82 -4.28
CA GLN A 74 -4.56 14.43 -3.25
C GLN A 74 -5.01 13.20 -2.44
N VAL A 75 -6.28 13.12 -2.09
CA VAL A 75 -6.83 11.95 -1.38
C VAL A 75 -6.69 10.70 -2.24
N LEU A 76 -7.13 10.74 -3.49
CA LEU A 76 -7.06 9.61 -4.40
C LEU A 76 -5.61 9.16 -4.63
N THR A 77 -4.70 10.10 -4.91
CA THR A 77 -3.26 9.80 -5.04
C THR A 77 -2.70 9.19 -3.75
N GLY A 78 -3.13 9.69 -2.60
CA GLY A 78 -2.62 9.24 -1.30
C GLY A 78 -3.06 7.84 -0.90
N ILE A 79 -4.23 7.39 -1.35
CA ILE A 79 -4.80 6.05 -1.06
C ILE A 79 -4.72 5.10 -2.26
N ALA A 80 -4.09 5.50 -3.37
CA ALA A 80 -3.97 4.66 -4.55
C ALA A 80 -3.02 3.48 -4.30
N PRO A 81 -3.40 2.25 -4.67
CA PRO A 81 -2.45 1.15 -4.74
C PRO A 81 -1.53 1.28 -5.98
N PRO A 82 -0.41 0.55 -6.03
CA PRO A 82 0.63 0.72 -7.06
C PRO A 82 0.18 0.53 -8.51
N TYR A 83 -0.89 -0.24 -8.74
CA TYR A 83 -1.45 -0.49 -10.07
C TYR A 83 -2.50 0.55 -10.51
N VAL A 84 -2.83 1.53 -9.65
CA VAL A 84 -3.75 2.63 -9.94
C VAL A 84 -2.97 3.93 -10.09
N SER A 85 -2.99 4.52 -11.28
CA SER A 85 -2.44 5.87 -11.50
C SER A 85 -3.53 6.92 -11.38
N VAL A 86 -3.26 7.99 -10.61
CA VAL A 86 -4.17 9.13 -10.45
C VAL A 86 -3.57 10.34 -11.14
N VAL A 87 -4.29 10.91 -12.11
CA VAL A 87 -3.79 11.99 -12.96
C VAL A 87 -4.77 13.16 -12.94
N SER A 88 -4.25 14.39 -12.85
CA SER A 88 -5.09 15.59 -13.01
C SER A 88 -5.41 15.82 -14.49
N CYS A 89 -6.64 16.17 -14.83
CA CYS A 89 -7.02 16.48 -16.20
C CYS A 89 -7.78 17.80 -16.33
N GLY A 90 -7.97 18.22 -17.59
CA GLY A 90 -8.83 19.35 -17.96
C GLY A 90 -10.32 19.07 -17.72
N CYS A 91 -11.17 19.92 -18.32
CA CYS A 91 -12.61 19.78 -18.18
C CYS A 91 -13.10 18.45 -18.76
N LEU A 92 -13.81 17.65 -17.98
CA LEU A 92 -14.49 16.42 -18.45
C LEU A 92 -15.89 16.69 -19.04
N GLY A 93 -16.28 17.97 -19.19
CA GLY A 93 -17.64 18.36 -19.53
C GLY A 93 -18.61 18.14 -18.36
N ARG A 94 -19.92 18.37 -18.62
CA ARG A 94 -21.00 18.22 -17.62
C ARG A 94 -20.77 19.06 -16.35
N CYS A 95 -20.49 20.35 -16.56
CA CYS A 95 -20.33 21.34 -15.51
C CYS A 95 -21.67 21.58 -14.79
N GLY A 96 -21.71 21.42 -13.46
CA GLY A 96 -22.93 21.65 -12.67
C GLY A 96 -22.75 21.33 -11.18
N ALA A 97 -22.08 20.23 -10.85
CA ALA A 97 -21.59 19.98 -9.49
C ALA A 97 -20.38 19.01 -9.56
N GLY A 98 -19.17 19.56 -9.60
CA GLY A 98 -17.94 18.77 -9.54
C GLY A 98 -17.72 18.14 -8.16
N PRO A 99 -16.49 17.68 -7.88
CA PRO A 99 -15.46 17.22 -8.81
C PRO A 99 -15.92 16.00 -9.63
N ASN A 100 -15.59 16.00 -10.92
CA ASN A 100 -15.83 14.86 -11.81
C ASN A 100 -14.55 14.04 -11.94
N VAL A 101 -14.70 12.72 -11.92
CA VAL A 101 -13.62 11.74 -12.04
C VAL A 101 -13.98 10.77 -13.15
N VAL A 102 -13.00 10.32 -13.95
CA VAL A 102 -13.20 9.21 -14.90
C VAL A 102 -12.22 8.08 -14.59
N VAL A 103 -12.71 6.85 -14.62
CA VAL A 103 -11.93 5.62 -14.46
C VAL A 103 -11.75 4.98 -15.83
N LEU A 104 -10.50 4.69 -16.20
CA LEU A 104 -10.09 4.04 -17.43
C LEU A 104 -9.49 2.65 -17.13
N PRO A 105 -9.64 1.67 -18.04
CA PRO A 105 -10.09 1.81 -19.44
C PRO A 105 -11.62 1.84 -19.66
N GLU A 106 -12.43 1.55 -18.65
CA GLU A 106 -13.89 1.37 -18.78
C GLU A 106 -14.64 2.67 -19.15
N GLY A 107 -14.01 3.83 -18.97
CA GLY A 107 -14.60 5.12 -19.29
C GLY A 107 -15.71 5.54 -18.33
N VAL A 108 -15.71 4.99 -17.12
CA VAL A 108 -16.76 5.24 -16.11
C VAL A 108 -16.59 6.66 -15.56
N LEU A 109 -17.52 7.55 -15.90
CA LEU A 109 -17.58 8.92 -15.40
C LEU A 109 -18.37 8.97 -14.09
N LEU A 110 -17.70 9.43 -13.04
CA LEU A 110 -18.25 9.63 -11.70
C LEU A 110 -18.32 11.13 -11.41
N GLY A 111 -19.54 11.67 -11.36
CA GLY A 111 -19.80 13.05 -10.98
C GLY A 111 -19.88 13.22 -9.46
N HIS A 112 -19.80 14.46 -8.97
CA HIS A 112 -20.09 14.83 -7.58
C HIS A 112 -19.19 14.15 -6.52
N CYS A 113 -17.93 13.84 -6.85
CA CYS A 113 -16.96 13.25 -5.95
C CYS A 113 -16.32 14.32 -5.03
N GLY A 114 -17.14 15.07 -4.29
CA GLY A 114 -16.71 16.28 -3.55
C GLY A 114 -16.24 16.06 -2.12
N THR A 115 -16.18 14.82 -1.64
CA THR A 115 -15.80 14.50 -0.26
C THR A 115 -14.77 13.38 -0.23
N PRO A 116 -13.81 13.39 0.72
CA PRO A 116 -12.81 12.33 0.83
C PRO A 116 -13.40 10.91 0.93
N ILE A 117 -14.51 10.73 1.66
CA ILE A 117 -15.14 9.41 1.81
C ILE A 117 -15.73 8.88 0.49
N LYS A 118 -16.35 9.75 -0.33
CA LYS A 118 -16.80 9.37 -1.68
C LYS A 118 -15.63 8.95 -2.56
N ALA A 119 -14.50 9.65 -2.47
CA ALA A 119 -13.29 9.31 -3.21
C ALA A 119 -12.71 7.96 -2.75
N ALA A 120 -12.68 7.70 -1.44
CA ALA A 120 -12.21 6.42 -0.90
C ALA A 120 -13.15 5.25 -1.24
N ASN A 121 -14.46 5.44 -1.17
CA ASN A 121 -15.46 4.44 -1.59
C ASN A 121 -15.31 4.10 -3.07
N MET A 122 -15.11 5.12 -3.91
CA MET A 122 -14.87 4.95 -5.33
C MET A 122 -13.57 4.17 -5.59
N MET A 123 -12.48 4.53 -4.89
CA MET A 123 -11.22 3.78 -5.01
C MET A 123 -11.39 2.32 -4.58
N SER A 124 -12.10 2.05 -3.49
CA SER A 124 -12.39 0.68 -3.03
C SER A 124 -13.13 -0.12 -4.10
N PHE A 125 -14.17 0.46 -4.69
CA PHE A 125 -14.92 -0.15 -5.80
C PHE A 125 -14.02 -0.45 -7.01
N VAL A 126 -13.16 0.50 -7.38
CA VAL A 126 -12.23 0.36 -8.51
C VAL A 126 -11.17 -0.71 -8.26
N CYS A 127 -10.72 -0.87 -7.01
CA CYS A 127 -9.70 -1.86 -6.65
C CYS A 127 -10.23 -3.30 -6.64
N GLY A 128 -11.54 -3.50 -6.77
CA GLY A 128 -12.17 -4.82 -6.78
C GLY A 128 -11.97 -5.56 -5.46
N THR A 129 -12.20 -4.89 -4.33
CA THR A 129 -12.26 -5.56 -3.04
C THR A 129 -13.45 -6.53 -3.04
N ASP A 130 -13.21 -7.75 -3.51
CA ASP A 130 -14.17 -8.84 -3.42
C ASP A 130 -14.51 -9.04 -1.94
N CYS A 131 -15.79 -8.87 -1.64
CA CYS A 131 -16.36 -9.05 -0.32
C CYS A 131 -16.23 -10.52 0.12
N SER A 132 -15.09 -10.92 0.66
CA SER A 132 -14.98 -12.18 1.42
C SER A 132 -13.94 -12.22 2.53
N GLU A 133 -13.08 -11.21 2.70
CA GLU A 133 -12.23 -11.11 3.89
C GLU A 133 -12.23 -9.66 4.41
N VAL A 134 -12.89 -9.46 5.56
CA VAL A 134 -12.97 -8.17 6.24
C VAL A 134 -11.60 -7.84 6.84
N GLU A 135 -11.05 -6.67 6.49
CA GLU A 135 -10.34 -5.79 7.44
C GLU A 135 -9.99 -4.40 6.86
N SER A 136 -9.89 -4.25 5.54
CA SER A 136 -9.58 -2.94 4.93
C SER A 136 -10.83 -2.15 4.56
N SER A 137 -11.09 -1.03 5.24
CA SER A 137 -12.22 -0.13 4.97
C SER A 137 -11.77 1.19 4.33
N PRO A 138 -12.66 1.87 3.56
CA PRO A 138 -12.41 3.23 3.05
C PRO A 138 -12.04 4.23 4.16
N GLU A 139 -12.66 4.10 5.34
CA GLU A 139 -12.35 4.92 6.52
C GLU A 139 -10.96 4.62 7.06
N ASN A 140 -10.55 3.36 7.10
CA ASN A 140 -9.19 2.98 7.52
C ASN A 140 -8.13 3.55 6.58
N CYS A 141 -8.39 3.56 5.26
CA CYS A 141 -7.50 4.20 4.29
C CYS A 141 -7.37 5.71 4.51
N LEU A 142 -8.48 6.39 4.79
CA LEU A 142 -8.45 7.83 5.10
C LEU A 142 -7.75 8.13 6.43
N LYS A 143 -7.94 7.30 7.45
CA LYS A 143 -7.22 7.40 8.73
C LYS A 143 -5.72 7.17 8.54
N ALA A 144 -5.34 6.14 7.79
CA ALA A 144 -3.94 5.85 7.47
C ALA A 144 -3.30 7.02 6.69
N LEU A 145 -4.01 7.60 5.73
CA LEU A 145 -3.55 8.80 5.01
C LEU A 145 -3.36 10.00 5.96
N ALA A 146 -4.28 10.22 6.90
CA ALA A 146 -4.15 11.30 7.88
C ALA A 146 -2.96 11.10 8.82
N LEU A 147 -2.72 9.86 9.28
CA LEU A 147 -1.55 9.50 10.08
C LEU A 147 -0.26 9.69 9.29
N ARG A 148 -0.21 9.29 8.02
CA ARG A 148 0.94 9.52 7.13
C ARG A 148 1.27 10.99 6.99
N LYS A 149 0.27 11.83 6.68
CA LYS A 149 0.47 13.28 6.55
C LYS A 149 1.03 13.91 7.83
N ARG A 150 0.58 13.46 9.00
CA ARG A 150 1.14 13.89 10.28
C ARG A 150 2.57 13.40 10.49
N ALA A 151 2.87 12.17 10.09
CA ALA A 151 4.23 11.64 10.17
C ALA A 151 5.19 12.41 9.25
N GLU A 152 4.77 12.74 8.03
CA GLU A 152 5.52 13.60 7.09
C GLU A 152 5.82 14.98 7.74
N ASP A 153 4.83 15.58 8.42
CA ASP A 153 5.02 16.82 9.16
C ASP A 153 6.01 16.67 10.32
N ASP A 154 5.87 15.62 11.14
CA ASP A 154 6.81 15.31 12.22
C ASP A 154 8.23 15.07 11.71
N MET A 155 8.40 14.37 10.58
CA MET A 155 9.70 14.19 9.93
C MET A 155 10.32 15.51 9.50
N SER A 156 9.52 16.45 9.00
CA SER A 156 10.02 17.78 8.60
C SER A 156 10.52 18.62 9.78
N HIS A 157 10.03 18.33 10.99
CA HIS A 157 10.47 18.93 12.25
C HIS A 157 11.57 18.11 12.96
N GLY A 158 12.00 16.98 12.39
CA GLY A 158 13.00 16.09 12.98
C GLY A 158 12.48 15.15 14.06
N ASN A 159 11.16 15.07 14.26
CA ASN A 159 10.51 14.21 15.26
C ASN A 159 10.37 12.76 14.75
N PHE A 160 11.48 12.11 14.39
CA PHE A 160 11.46 10.82 13.69
C PHE A 160 10.84 9.67 14.51
N SER A 161 11.02 9.65 15.84
CA SER A 161 10.39 8.64 16.70
C SER A 161 8.86 8.76 16.74
N LEU A 162 8.33 9.99 16.68
CA LEU A 162 6.88 10.21 16.61
C LEU A 162 6.35 9.79 15.23
N ALA A 163 7.04 10.17 14.16
CA ALA A 163 6.71 9.76 12.81
C ALA A 163 6.68 8.23 12.66
N TYR A 164 7.68 7.52 13.20
CA TYR A 164 7.71 6.05 13.22
C TYR A 164 6.46 5.44 13.86
N ASN A 165 6.04 5.96 15.02
CA ASN A 165 4.86 5.47 15.73
C ASN A 165 3.57 5.71 14.93
N LEU A 166 3.44 6.88 14.30
CA LEU A 166 2.29 7.22 13.45
C LEU A 166 2.22 6.34 12.20
N LEU A 167 3.36 6.09 11.56
CA LEU A 167 3.46 5.24 10.38
C LEU A 167 3.16 3.79 10.71
N SER A 168 3.62 3.30 11.87
CA SER A 168 3.28 1.95 12.34
C SER A 168 1.78 1.80 12.58
N GLN A 169 1.16 2.76 13.27
CA GLN A 169 -0.30 2.79 13.44
C GLN A 169 -1.04 2.86 12.09
N ALA A 170 -0.51 3.59 11.10
CA ALA A 170 -1.11 3.68 9.78
C ALA A 170 -1.04 2.35 9.01
N ILE A 171 0.04 1.59 9.17
CA ILE A 171 0.21 0.26 8.58
C ILE A 171 -0.73 -0.74 9.25
N ASP A 172 -0.88 -0.68 10.58
CA ASP A 172 -1.77 -1.56 11.36
C ASP A 172 -3.26 -1.39 10.99
N LEU A 173 -3.65 -0.26 10.37
CA LEU A 173 -4.99 -0.05 9.82
C LEU A 173 -5.26 -0.85 8.52
N ASN A 174 -4.24 -1.53 7.99
CA ASN A 174 -4.30 -2.35 6.78
C ASN A 174 -5.00 -1.65 5.60
N PRO A 175 -4.51 -0.47 5.15
CA PRO A 175 -5.13 0.25 4.04
C PRO A 175 -4.93 -0.49 2.71
N PHE A 176 -5.97 -0.58 1.88
CA PHE A 176 -5.90 -1.26 0.58
C PHE A 176 -4.96 -0.58 -0.43
N GLY A 177 -4.52 0.66 -0.15
CA GLY A 177 -3.63 1.43 -0.99
C GLY A 177 -2.78 2.44 -0.22
N GLY A 178 -1.78 3.03 -0.87
CA GLY A 178 -0.79 3.89 -0.21
C GLY A 178 0.18 3.17 0.76
N ILE A 179 0.05 1.86 0.93
CA ILE A 179 0.86 1.08 1.89
C ILE A 179 2.36 1.06 1.58
N HIS A 180 2.74 1.01 0.29
CA HIS A 180 4.14 1.12 -0.15
C HIS A 180 4.78 2.46 0.25
N ILE A 181 3.98 3.54 0.30
CA ILE A 181 4.43 4.87 0.74
C ILE A 181 4.65 4.87 2.25
N LEU A 182 3.76 4.23 3.03
CA LEU A 182 3.93 4.09 4.49
C LEU A 182 5.23 3.39 4.85
N TYR A 183 5.54 2.28 4.19
CA TYR A 183 6.80 1.57 4.38
C TYR A 183 8.01 2.43 3.96
N LYS A 184 7.93 3.15 2.83
CA LYS A 184 9.00 4.08 2.41
C LYS A 184 9.25 5.17 3.46
N ASP A 185 8.20 5.81 3.95
CA ASP A 185 8.34 6.88 4.96
C ASP A 185 8.84 6.31 6.29
N ARG A 186 8.42 5.11 6.67
CA ARG A 186 8.86 4.46 7.92
C ARG A 186 10.32 4.02 7.84
N SER A 187 10.77 3.56 6.67
CA SER A 187 12.18 3.30 6.38
C SER A 187 13.03 4.56 6.61
N ALA A 188 12.60 5.71 6.09
CA ALA A 188 13.30 6.98 6.30
C ALA A 188 13.33 7.40 7.79
N ALA A 189 12.23 7.22 8.53
CA ALA A 189 12.19 7.50 9.96
C ALA A 189 13.09 6.55 10.78
N ARG A 190 13.17 5.27 10.39
CA ARG A 190 14.07 4.27 11.00
C ARG A 190 15.53 4.61 10.77
N LEU A 191 15.94 4.99 9.56
CA LEU A 191 17.31 5.45 9.30
C LEU A 191 17.67 6.65 10.15
N ALA A 192 16.78 7.63 10.25
CA ALA A 192 17.03 8.83 11.03
C ALA A 192 17.15 8.56 12.54
N THR A 193 16.67 7.41 13.01
CA THR A 193 16.80 6.95 14.41
C THR A 193 17.88 5.89 14.61
N GLY A 194 18.63 5.53 13.56
CA GLY A 194 19.73 4.57 13.59
C GLY A 194 19.33 3.10 13.46
N ASP A 195 18.05 2.79 13.21
CA ASP A 195 17.59 1.42 12.92
C ASP A 195 17.78 1.11 11.42
N THR A 196 19.04 0.92 11.01
CA THR A 196 19.39 0.69 9.61
C THR A 196 18.83 -0.63 9.08
N THR A 197 18.82 -1.68 9.92
CA THR A 197 18.26 -2.99 9.55
C THR A 197 16.77 -2.92 9.31
N GLY A 198 16.00 -2.33 10.22
CA GLY A 198 14.56 -2.18 10.06
C GLY A 198 14.21 -1.23 8.91
N ALA A 199 15.06 -0.26 8.60
CA ALA A 199 14.89 0.59 7.44
C ALA A 199 15.05 -0.16 6.12
N LEU A 200 16.04 -1.04 6.01
CA LEU A 200 16.24 -1.87 4.83
C LEU A 200 15.06 -2.83 4.63
N GLU A 201 14.55 -3.43 5.70
CA GLU A 201 13.35 -4.28 5.68
C GLU A 201 12.12 -3.52 5.14
N ASP A 202 11.87 -2.31 5.66
CA ASP A 202 10.74 -1.49 5.22
C ASP A 202 10.90 -1.03 3.76
N ALA A 203 12.09 -0.64 3.34
CA ALA A 203 12.36 -0.28 1.93
C ALA A 203 12.13 -1.48 1.00
N THR A 204 12.59 -2.66 1.40
CA THR A 204 12.38 -3.91 0.66
C THR A 204 10.89 -4.27 0.58
N LYS A 205 10.14 -4.06 1.67
CA LYS A 205 8.69 -4.27 1.67
C LYS A 205 7.96 -3.30 0.75
N ALA A 206 8.37 -2.03 0.73
CA ALA A 206 7.85 -1.04 -0.20
C ALA A 206 8.09 -1.44 -1.67
N LEU A 207 9.29 -1.93 -2.00
CA LEU A 207 9.64 -2.44 -3.34
C LEU A 207 8.86 -3.69 -3.72
N THR A 208 8.64 -4.61 -2.76
CA THR A 208 7.82 -5.80 -2.99
C THR A 208 6.38 -5.42 -3.36
N LEU A 209 5.84 -4.39 -2.71
CA LEU A 209 4.49 -3.89 -2.97
C LEU A 209 4.42 -3.07 -4.26
N ALA A 210 5.45 -2.25 -4.53
CA ALA A 210 5.52 -1.34 -5.67
C ALA A 210 6.91 -1.42 -6.33
N PRO A 211 7.14 -2.41 -7.23
CA PRO A 211 8.47 -2.63 -7.82
C PRO A 211 8.99 -1.47 -8.67
N ASN A 212 8.11 -0.61 -9.18
CA ASN A 212 8.47 0.55 -10.00
C ASN A 212 8.46 1.87 -9.20
N TYR A 213 8.59 1.81 -7.87
CA TYR A 213 8.53 2.98 -7.01
C TYR A 213 9.93 3.53 -6.70
N HIS A 214 10.35 4.54 -7.46
CA HIS A 214 11.71 5.11 -7.37
C HIS A 214 12.08 5.62 -5.96
N GLU A 215 11.14 6.17 -5.19
CA GLU A 215 11.42 6.64 -3.83
C GLU A 215 11.77 5.50 -2.86
N ALA A 216 11.22 4.30 -3.06
CA ALA A 216 11.60 3.13 -2.25
C ALA A 216 13.01 2.65 -2.58
N TYR A 217 13.44 2.73 -3.84
CA TYR A 217 14.84 2.47 -4.20
C TYR A 217 15.81 3.49 -3.59
N ILE A 218 15.41 4.76 -3.45
CA ILE A 218 16.22 5.77 -2.73
C ILE A 218 16.37 5.37 -1.25
N CYS A 219 15.29 4.99 -0.56
CA CYS A 219 15.37 4.55 0.83
C CYS A 219 16.17 3.24 1.00
N HIS A 220 16.04 2.30 0.05
CA HIS A 220 16.83 1.07 0.01
C HIS A 220 18.33 1.39 -0.10
N ALA A 221 18.70 2.26 -1.04
CA ALA A 221 20.07 2.73 -1.22
C ALA A 221 20.59 3.51 0.00
N ASP A 222 19.77 4.38 0.60
CA ASP A 222 20.13 5.11 1.82
C ASP A 222 20.43 4.15 2.98
N ALA A 223 19.67 3.05 3.13
CA ALA A 223 19.93 2.03 4.14
C ALA A 223 21.22 1.25 3.87
N LEU A 224 21.45 0.83 2.62
CA LEU A 224 22.69 0.15 2.21
C LEU A 224 23.92 1.04 2.40
N MET A 225 23.80 2.35 2.15
CA MET A 225 24.84 3.35 2.40
C MET A 225 25.26 3.47 3.88
N ASP A 226 24.32 3.25 4.80
CA ASP A 226 24.59 3.24 6.24
C ASP A 226 25.12 1.89 6.73
N MET A 227 24.92 0.81 5.97
CA MET A 227 25.54 -0.50 6.17
C MET A 227 26.89 -0.64 5.45
N ASP A 228 27.40 0.44 4.86
CA ASP A 228 28.62 0.49 4.04
C ASP A 228 28.62 -0.49 2.84
N GLN A 229 27.44 -0.88 2.36
CA GLN A 229 27.25 -1.71 1.17
C GLN A 229 27.14 -0.83 -0.09
N PHE A 230 28.25 -0.20 -0.47
CA PHE A 230 28.25 0.87 -1.48
C PHE A 230 27.90 0.41 -2.90
N GLU A 231 28.36 -0.77 -3.33
CA GLU A 231 28.05 -1.30 -4.66
C GLU A 231 26.54 -1.54 -4.82
N ALA A 232 25.92 -2.21 -3.85
CA ALA A 232 24.47 -2.45 -3.83
C ALA A 232 23.66 -1.14 -3.72
N ALA A 233 24.18 -0.14 -3.01
CA ALA A 233 23.58 1.18 -2.94
C ALA A 233 23.62 1.91 -4.30
N GLU A 234 24.74 1.80 -5.03
CA GLU A 234 24.89 2.36 -6.37
C GLU A 234 23.87 1.77 -7.35
N GLU A 235 23.69 0.45 -7.32
CA GLU A 235 22.69 -0.25 -8.13
C GLU A 235 21.28 0.29 -7.82
N SER A 236 20.93 0.39 -6.54
CA SER A 236 19.62 0.88 -6.11
C SER A 236 19.36 2.33 -6.53
N TYR A 237 20.36 3.22 -6.39
CA TYR A 237 20.24 4.59 -6.89
C TYR A 237 20.13 4.67 -8.41
N SER A 238 20.82 3.78 -9.13
CA SER A 238 20.77 3.71 -10.59
C SER A 238 19.38 3.32 -11.06
N VAL A 239 18.76 2.32 -10.44
CA VAL A 239 17.36 1.93 -10.75
C VAL A 239 16.38 3.06 -10.43
N ALA A 240 16.53 3.75 -9.28
CA ALA A 240 15.70 4.91 -8.96
C ALA A 240 15.76 5.99 -10.07
N LEU A 241 16.95 6.21 -10.62
CA LEU A 241 17.22 7.20 -11.65
C LEU A 241 16.74 6.78 -13.05
N GLU A 242 16.71 5.49 -13.35
CA GLU A 242 16.10 4.94 -14.55
C GLU A 242 14.57 5.09 -14.52
N LEU A 243 13.96 4.80 -13.37
CA LEU A 243 12.51 4.92 -13.16
C LEU A 243 12.05 6.38 -13.19
N GLU A 244 12.80 7.30 -12.58
CA GLU A 244 12.47 8.73 -12.57
C GLU A 244 13.69 9.59 -12.93
N PRO A 245 13.98 9.79 -14.24
CA PRO A 245 15.15 10.55 -14.69
C PRO A 245 15.21 12.00 -14.21
N SER A 246 14.08 12.59 -13.80
CA SER A 246 14.04 13.97 -13.30
C SER A 246 14.76 14.14 -11.96
N ILE A 247 14.87 13.09 -11.13
CA ILE A 247 15.56 13.16 -9.84
C ILE A 247 17.05 13.48 -9.98
N ARG A 248 17.66 13.22 -11.16
CA ARG A 248 19.05 13.61 -11.47
C ARG A 248 19.35 15.06 -11.13
N ARG A 249 18.36 15.94 -11.34
CA ARG A 249 18.51 17.38 -11.15
C ARG A 249 18.25 17.81 -9.70
N SER A 250 17.64 16.95 -8.88
CA SER A 250 17.35 17.22 -7.48
C SER A 250 18.61 17.47 -6.66
N LYS A 251 18.59 18.49 -5.81
CA LYS A 251 19.68 18.80 -4.88
C LYS A 251 19.91 17.65 -3.89
N SER A 252 18.83 17.06 -3.37
CA SER A 252 18.91 15.98 -2.38
C SER A 252 19.49 14.70 -2.98
N PHE A 253 19.13 14.38 -4.23
CA PHE A 253 19.67 13.20 -4.93
C PHE A 253 21.15 13.40 -5.28
N LYS A 254 21.54 14.59 -5.75
CA LYS A 254 22.96 14.91 -5.99
C LYS A 254 23.81 14.76 -4.73
N ALA A 255 23.30 15.17 -3.57
CA ALA A 255 24.00 15.01 -2.29
C ALA A 255 24.22 13.52 -1.93
N ARG A 256 23.22 12.67 -2.16
CA ARG A 256 23.34 11.21 -1.98
C ARG A 256 24.43 10.60 -2.86
N ILE A 257 24.42 10.92 -4.15
CA ILE A 257 25.43 10.42 -5.10
C ILE A 257 26.84 10.94 -4.75
N ALA A 258 26.97 12.18 -4.27
CA ALA A 258 28.25 12.70 -3.81
C ALA A 258 28.76 11.92 -2.58
N LYS A 259 27.89 11.67 -1.57
CA LYS A 259 28.22 10.87 -0.38
C LYS A 259 28.64 9.45 -0.74
N LEU A 260 27.92 8.81 -1.68
CA LEU A 260 28.28 7.49 -2.20
C LEU A 260 29.70 7.47 -2.77
N ARG A 261 30.04 8.43 -3.65
CA ARG A 261 31.37 8.49 -4.28
C ARG A 261 32.49 8.75 -3.29
N GLU A 262 32.23 9.57 -2.28
CA GLU A 262 33.19 9.84 -1.21
C GLU A 262 33.49 8.57 -0.39
N LYS A 263 32.43 7.87 0.03
CA LYS A 263 32.55 6.65 0.83
C LYS A 263 33.08 5.45 0.06
N ALA A 264 32.71 5.30 -1.21
CA ALA A 264 33.16 4.21 -2.08
C ALA A 264 34.58 4.40 -2.63
N SER A 265 35.24 5.54 -2.33
CA SER A 265 36.60 5.78 -2.77
C SER A 265 37.57 4.80 -2.11
N PRO A 266 38.52 4.20 -2.85
CA PRO A 266 39.49 3.23 -2.32
C PRO A 266 40.38 3.80 -1.20
N ALA A 267 40.45 5.12 -1.05
CA ALA A 267 41.16 5.78 0.04
C ALA A 267 40.50 5.60 1.42
N ASN A 268 39.21 5.23 1.48
CA ASN A 268 38.45 5.07 2.73
C ASN A 268 38.21 3.60 3.13
N LEU A 269 38.69 2.63 2.34
CA LEU A 269 38.55 1.19 2.60
C LEU A 269 39.76 0.59 3.36
N GLY A 270 40.47 1.41 4.13
CA GLY A 270 41.73 1.06 4.83
C GLY A 270 41.56 0.74 6.30
#